data_AF-A0A3D0RP18-F1
#
_entry.id   AF-A0A3D0RP18-F1
#
_cell.length_a   1.000
_cell.length_b   1.000
_cell.length_c   1.000
_cell.angle_alpha   90.00
_cell.angle_beta   90.00
_cell.angle_gamma   90.00
#
_symmetry.space_group_name_H-M   'P 1'
#
loop_
_entity.id
_entity.type
_entity.pdbx_description
1 polymer ?
#
loop_
_entity_poly.entity_id
_entity_poly.type
_entity_poly.pdbx_seq_one_letter_code
_entity_poly.pdbx_strand_id
1 'polypeptide(L)'
;IRSLNILTREYLDKFGFNDVRVTTVFHQWMGGFPQDEAKAFGVISWGAAAAVLAKATKVIVKTPHEAMGVPTKEANAAGLRATKQLVSMLKDQDFRSIPAVVAESDIIMKEMRCILEKVEELGKGDFAVGTVAA
;
A
#
# COMPACT_ATOMS: atom_id res chain seq x y z
N ILE A 1 -3.80 3.47 -1.86
CA ILE A 1 -4.49 2.25 -1.31
C ILE A 1 -5.98 2.22 -1.66
N ARG A 2 -6.75 3.28 -1.36
CA ARG A 2 -8.18 3.35 -1.70
C ARG A 2 -8.44 3.04 -3.17
N SER A 3 -7.82 3.79 -4.09
CA SER A 3 -7.95 3.58 -5.54
C SER A 3 -7.56 2.17 -5.99
N LEU A 4 -6.48 1.62 -5.42
CA LEU A 4 -6.04 0.24 -5.71
C LEU A 4 -7.14 -0.77 -5.38
N ASN A 5 -7.77 -0.66 -4.20
CA ASN A 5 -8.84 -1.58 -3.80
C ASN A 5 -10.06 -1.48 -4.73
N ILE A 6 -10.49 -0.25 -5.06
CA ILE A 6 -11.63 0.02 -5.94
C ILE A 6 -11.37 -0.54 -7.34
N LEU A 7 -10.26 -0.15 -7.98
CA LEU A 7 -9.95 -0.58 -9.34
C LEU A 7 -9.69 -2.09 -9.43
N THR A 8 -9.06 -2.69 -8.41
CA THR A 8 -8.88 -4.15 -8.39
C THR A 8 -10.23 -4.86 -8.41
N ARG A 9 -11.18 -4.45 -7.57
CA ARG A 9 -12.53 -5.03 -7.54
C ARG A 9 -13.25 -4.80 -8.88
N GLU A 10 -13.19 -3.59 -9.41
CA GLU A 10 -13.83 -3.24 -10.68
C GLU A 10 -13.30 -4.08 -11.86
N TYR A 11 -11.98 -4.22 -12.00
CA TYR A 11 -11.41 -5.01 -13.08
C TYR A 11 -11.70 -6.51 -12.90
N LEU A 12 -11.67 -7.03 -11.67
CA LEU A 12 -12.08 -8.42 -11.42
C LEU A 12 -13.55 -8.65 -11.81
N ASP A 13 -14.45 -7.72 -11.46
CA ASP A 13 -15.88 -7.80 -11.85
C ASP A 13 -16.07 -7.70 -13.36
N LYS A 14 -15.36 -6.77 -14.03
CA LYS A 14 -15.39 -6.60 -15.50
C LYS A 14 -15.08 -7.91 -16.23
N PHE A 15 -14.19 -8.73 -15.69
CA PHE A 15 -13.79 -10.02 -16.26
C PHE A 15 -14.49 -11.24 -15.63
N GLY A 16 -15.54 -11.02 -14.82
CA GLY A 16 -16.40 -12.09 -14.30
C GLY A 16 -15.90 -12.79 -13.04
N PHE A 17 -14.83 -12.31 -12.40
CA PHE A 17 -14.23 -12.89 -11.19
C PHE A 17 -14.90 -12.39 -9.90
N ASN A 18 -16.19 -12.65 -9.77
CA ASN A 18 -17.04 -12.04 -8.73
C ASN A 18 -16.85 -12.62 -7.33
N ASP A 19 -16.19 -13.77 -7.19
CA ASP A 19 -16.00 -14.51 -5.95
C ASP A 19 -14.63 -14.26 -5.28
N VAL A 20 -13.81 -13.37 -5.85
CA VAL A 20 -12.48 -13.03 -5.31
C VAL A 20 -12.59 -12.06 -4.13
N ARG A 21 -12.02 -12.43 -2.97
CA ARG A 21 -11.88 -11.53 -1.83
C ARG A 21 -10.61 -10.67 -1.94
N VAL A 22 -10.80 -9.37 -2.16
CA VAL A 22 -9.71 -8.40 -2.25
C VAL A 22 -9.29 -7.91 -0.85
N THR A 23 -7.99 -7.92 -0.57
CA THR A 23 -7.39 -7.31 0.63
C THR A 23 -6.20 -6.45 0.23
N THR A 24 -5.75 -5.54 1.10
CA THR A 24 -4.64 -4.62 0.79
C THR A 24 -3.49 -4.79 1.76
N VAL A 25 -2.27 -4.69 1.25
CA VAL A 25 -1.06 -4.60 2.06
C VAL A 25 -0.39 -3.25 1.84
N PHE A 26 -0.11 -2.54 2.93
CA PHE A 26 0.70 -1.33 2.91
C PHE A 26 2.12 -1.70 3.33
N HIS A 27 3.10 -1.36 2.51
CA HIS A 27 4.49 -1.44 2.92
C HIS A 27 4.86 -0.11 3.56
N GLN A 28 5.44 -0.13 4.75
CA GLN A 28 6.14 1.05 5.25
C GLN A 28 7.25 1.46 4.26
N TRP A 29 7.83 2.64 4.44
CA TRP A 29 8.79 3.24 3.50
C TRP A 29 9.76 2.21 2.91
N MET A 30 9.84 2.17 1.58
CA MET A 30 10.65 1.18 0.85
C MET A 30 11.95 1.77 0.29
N GLY A 31 12.18 3.08 0.48
CA GLY A 31 13.44 3.73 0.11
C GLY A 31 14.50 3.64 1.21
N GLY A 32 15.57 4.42 1.07
CA GLY A 32 16.65 4.48 2.06
C GLY A 32 16.18 4.97 3.43
N PHE A 33 16.70 4.35 4.49
CA PHE A 33 16.42 4.71 5.89
C PHE A 33 17.53 5.57 6.49
N PRO A 34 17.21 6.39 7.50
CA PRO A 34 18.24 6.99 8.34
C PRO A 34 18.98 5.90 9.16
N GLN A 35 20.28 6.07 9.36
CA GLN A 35 21.08 5.18 10.21
C GLN A 35 20.80 5.39 11.72
N ASP A 36 20.37 6.59 12.09
CA ASP A 36 19.95 6.88 13.46
C ASP A 36 18.61 6.18 13.77
N GLU A 37 18.61 5.31 14.78
CA GLU A 37 17.45 4.48 15.10
C GLU A 37 16.22 5.31 15.51
N ALA A 38 16.41 6.42 16.23
CA ALA A 38 15.30 7.28 16.63
C ALA A 38 14.60 7.88 15.40
N LYS A 39 15.37 8.33 14.41
CA LYS A 39 14.84 8.77 13.11
C LYS A 39 14.18 7.62 12.35
N ALA A 40 14.75 6.42 12.39
CA ALA A 40 14.15 5.24 11.76
C ALA A 40 12.79 4.90 12.37
N PHE A 41 12.63 5.01 13.68
CA PHE A 41 11.33 4.88 14.34
C PHE A 41 10.33 5.96 13.92
N GLY A 42 10.79 7.17 13.60
CA GLY A 42 9.96 8.19 12.97
C GLY A 42 9.35 7.70 11.65
N VAL A 43 10.17 7.13 10.77
CA VAL A 43 9.73 6.56 9.48
C VAL A 43 8.77 5.39 9.68
N ILE A 44 9.10 4.45 10.58
CA ILE A 44 8.26 3.29 10.92
C ILE A 44 6.89 3.76 11.44
N SER A 45 6.88 4.69 12.38
CA SER A 45 5.66 5.14 13.05
C SER A 45 4.73 5.88 12.10
N TRP A 46 5.25 6.78 11.26
CA TRP A 46 4.44 7.47 10.26
C TRP A 46 3.97 6.53 9.15
N GLY A 47 4.78 5.55 8.75
CA GLY A 47 4.35 4.48 7.84
C GLY A 47 3.23 3.62 8.42
N ALA A 48 3.31 3.27 9.71
CA ALA A 48 2.25 2.57 10.42
C ALA A 48 0.96 3.41 10.52
N ALA A 49 1.09 4.70 10.86
CA ALA A 49 -0.04 5.61 10.94
C ALA A 49 -0.74 5.72 9.57
N ALA A 50 -0.01 5.95 8.49
CA ALA A 50 -0.56 6.00 7.13
C ALA A 50 -1.30 4.71 6.75
N ALA A 51 -0.72 3.53 7.06
CA ALA A 51 -1.34 2.24 6.80
C ALA A 51 -2.69 2.07 7.53
N VAL A 52 -2.74 2.45 8.81
CA VAL A 52 -3.93 2.30 9.67
C VAL A 52 -5.02 3.28 9.25
N LEU A 53 -4.67 4.54 9.05
CA LEU A 53 -5.62 5.59 8.65
C LEU A 53 -6.22 5.34 7.26
N ALA A 54 -5.45 4.69 6.37
CA ALA A 54 -5.92 4.22 5.06
C ALA A 54 -6.73 2.90 5.12
N LYS A 55 -6.89 2.30 6.30
CA LYS A 55 -7.51 0.99 6.55
C LYS A 55 -6.91 -0.13 5.69
N ALA A 56 -5.58 -0.19 5.59
CA ALA A 56 -4.91 -1.32 4.97
C ALA A 56 -5.20 -2.62 5.75
N THR A 57 -5.43 -3.74 5.04
CA THR A 57 -5.70 -5.03 5.69
C THR A 57 -4.45 -5.58 6.41
N LYS A 58 -3.26 -5.33 5.84
CA LYS A 58 -1.97 -5.74 6.39
C LYS A 58 -0.96 -4.59 6.26
N VAL A 59 -0.02 -4.50 7.20
CA VAL A 59 1.16 -3.63 7.09
C VAL A 59 2.44 -4.46 7.15
N ILE A 60 3.39 -4.19 6.24
CA ILE A 60 4.74 -4.77 6.30
C ILE A 60 5.62 -3.84 7.13
N VAL A 61 6.23 -4.42 8.16
CA VAL A 61 6.98 -3.72 9.19
C VAL A 61 8.45 -3.60 8.80
N LYS A 62 8.99 -2.40 9.00
CA LYS A 62 10.42 -2.07 8.87
C LYS A 62 11.07 -2.04 10.24
N THR A 63 12.40 -2.01 10.23
CA THR A 63 13.20 -2.10 11.46
C THR A 63 14.10 -0.88 11.61
N PRO A 64 14.53 -0.53 12.84
CA PRO A 64 15.52 0.53 13.02
C PRO A 64 16.88 0.21 12.35
N HIS A 65 17.11 -1.06 11.97
CA HIS A 65 18.32 -1.51 11.29
C HIS A 65 18.26 -1.46 9.75
N GLU A 66 17.19 -0.91 9.16
CA GLU A 66 16.98 -0.96 7.70
C GLU A 66 18.15 -0.35 6.89
N ALA A 67 18.85 0.65 7.45
CA ALA A 67 20.02 1.28 6.82
C ALA A 67 21.35 0.53 7.08
N MET A 68 21.33 -0.49 7.94
CA MET A 68 22.52 -1.20 8.43
C MET A 68 22.62 -2.65 7.91
N GLY A 69 21.51 -3.20 7.40
CA GLY A 69 21.46 -4.54 6.81
C GLY A 69 20.28 -5.36 7.30
N VAL A 70 20.41 -6.69 7.23
CA VAL A 70 19.39 -7.61 7.78
C VAL A 70 19.26 -7.39 9.29
N PRO A 71 18.05 -7.17 9.83
CA PRO A 71 17.88 -6.86 11.24
C PRO A 71 18.18 -8.06 12.14
N THR A 72 18.61 -7.77 13.36
CA THR A 72 18.56 -8.76 14.45
C THR A 72 17.10 -9.05 14.81
N LYS A 73 16.87 -10.16 15.53
CA LYS A 73 15.52 -10.50 16.02
C LYS A 73 14.98 -9.42 16.98
N GLU A 74 15.85 -8.76 17.73
CA GLU A 74 15.50 -7.70 18.68
C GLU A 74 15.06 -6.42 17.96
N ALA A 75 15.80 -6.00 16.92
CA ALA A 75 15.46 -4.84 16.10
C ALA A 75 14.15 -5.07 15.33
N ASN A 76 13.96 -6.27 14.79
CA ASN A 76 12.71 -6.65 14.14
C ASN A 76 11.53 -6.63 15.13
N ALA A 77 11.70 -7.22 16.31
CA ALA A 77 10.69 -7.17 17.37
C ALA A 77 10.39 -5.73 17.82
N ALA A 78 11.37 -4.84 17.85
CA ALA A 78 11.17 -3.43 18.19
C ALA A 78 10.30 -2.70 17.13
N GLY A 79 10.58 -2.91 15.85
CA GLY A 79 9.74 -2.40 14.75
C GLY A 79 8.30 -2.92 14.82
N LEU A 80 8.13 -4.21 15.12
CA LEU A 80 6.82 -4.85 15.28
C LEU A 80 6.03 -4.24 16.46
N ARG A 81 6.67 -4.06 17.62
CA ARG A 81 6.05 -3.44 18.79
C ARG A 81 5.63 -2.01 18.53
N ALA A 82 6.51 -1.20 17.92
CA ALA A 82 6.20 0.18 17.55
C ALA A 82 5.00 0.23 16.58
N THR A 83 5.03 -0.57 15.52
CA THR A 83 3.94 -0.62 14.55
C THR A 83 2.61 -1.05 15.19
N LYS A 84 2.62 -2.10 16.03
CA LYS A 84 1.42 -2.58 16.73
C LYS A 84 0.84 -1.52 17.67
N GLN A 85 1.69 -0.73 18.33
CA GLN A 85 1.23 0.37 19.17
C GLN A 85 0.46 1.41 18.36
N LEU A 86 0.99 1.84 17.21
CA LEU A 86 0.31 2.79 16.32
C LEU A 86 -1.01 2.23 15.78
N VAL A 87 -1.04 0.95 15.42
CA VAL A 87 -2.29 0.25 15.03
C VAL A 87 -3.32 0.34 16.16
N SER A 88 -2.94 0.00 17.39
CA SER A 88 -3.87 0.05 18.53
C SER A 88 -4.39 1.46 18.82
N MET A 89 -3.54 2.47 18.67
CA MET A 89 -3.90 3.88 18.93
C MET A 89 -4.84 4.46 17.87
N LEU A 90 -4.68 4.04 16.61
CA LEU A 90 -5.33 4.69 15.46
C LEU A 90 -6.43 3.85 14.81
N LYS A 91 -6.64 2.60 15.23
CA LYS A 91 -7.54 1.63 14.57
C LYS A 91 -8.95 2.15 14.28
N ASP A 92 -9.47 3.03 15.15
CA ASP A 92 -10.85 3.55 15.05
C ASP A 92 -10.96 4.80 14.17
N GLN A 93 -9.83 5.41 13.79
CA GLN A 93 -9.78 6.58 12.90
C GLN A 93 -9.81 6.18 11.42
N ASP A 94 -10.53 6.92 10.57
CA ASP A 94 -10.68 6.62 9.14
C ASP A 94 -10.48 7.87 8.29
N PHE A 95 -9.48 7.85 7.41
CA PHE A 95 -9.16 8.97 6.53
C PHE A 95 -9.62 8.74 5.08
N ARG A 96 -10.26 7.60 4.77
CA ARG A 96 -10.60 7.24 3.39
C ARG A 96 -11.67 8.11 2.74
N SER A 97 -12.40 8.90 3.53
CA SER A 97 -13.49 9.77 3.09
C SER A 97 -13.15 11.26 3.15
N ILE A 98 -11.94 11.64 3.56
CA ILE A 98 -11.57 13.07 3.59
C ILE A 98 -11.54 13.62 2.16
N PRO A 99 -12.05 14.84 1.90
CA PRO A 99 -12.21 15.35 0.53
C PRO A 99 -10.93 15.32 -0.30
N ALA A 100 -9.79 15.67 0.29
CA ALA A 100 -8.50 15.63 -0.41
C ALA A 100 -8.09 14.21 -0.84
N VAL A 101 -8.34 13.19 0.00
CA VAL A 101 -8.04 11.79 -0.34
C VAL A 101 -8.97 11.27 -1.42
N VAL A 102 -10.24 11.67 -1.40
CA VAL A 102 -11.19 11.30 -2.46
C VAL A 102 -10.77 11.93 -3.79
N ALA A 103 -10.52 13.23 -3.80
CA ALA A 103 -10.09 13.96 -5.00
C ALA A 103 -8.79 13.36 -5.60
N GLU A 104 -7.80 13.09 -4.76
CA GLU A 104 -6.55 12.45 -5.19
C GLU A 104 -6.79 11.01 -5.68
N SER A 105 -7.68 10.27 -5.01
CA SER A 105 -8.01 8.90 -5.42
C SER A 105 -8.62 8.88 -6.82
N ASP A 106 -9.44 9.87 -7.17
CA ASP A 106 -10.07 9.99 -8.49
C ASP A 106 -9.06 10.30 -9.59
N ILE A 107 -8.04 11.13 -9.30
CA ILE A 107 -6.92 11.40 -10.22
C ILE A 107 -6.15 10.11 -10.49
N ILE A 108 -5.72 9.42 -9.42
CA ILE A 108 -5.01 8.13 -9.53
C ILE A 108 -5.82 7.12 -10.33
N MET A 109 -7.14 7.05 -10.12
CA MET A 109 -7.97 6.11 -10.87
C MET A 109 -8.03 6.44 -12.36
N LYS A 110 -8.09 7.72 -12.74
CA LYS A 110 -8.06 8.14 -14.15
C LYS A 110 -6.74 7.77 -14.81
N GLU A 111 -5.61 8.06 -14.15
CA GLU A 111 -4.28 7.71 -14.67
C GLU A 111 -4.12 6.20 -14.86
N MET A 112 -4.55 5.42 -13.87
CA MET A 112 -4.49 3.96 -13.94
C MET A 112 -5.35 3.39 -15.08
N ARG A 113 -6.52 3.96 -15.36
CA ARG A 113 -7.34 3.57 -16.51
C ARG A 113 -6.63 3.81 -17.82
N CYS A 114 -6.02 4.99 -18.01
CA CYS A 114 -5.25 5.28 -19.21
C CYS A 114 -4.17 4.21 -19.49
N ILE A 115 -3.48 3.77 -18.43
CA ILE A 115 -2.44 2.73 -18.54
C ILE A 115 -3.10 1.37 -18.89
N LEU A 116 -4.09 0.93 -18.12
CA LEU A 116 -4.69 -0.39 -18.28
C LEU A 116 -5.48 -0.54 -19.58
N GLU A 117 -6.16 0.50 -20.04
CA GLU A 117 -6.83 0.53 -21.33
C GLU A 117 -5.83 0.40 -22.48
N LYS A 118 -4.66 1.06 -22.37
CA LYS A 118 -3.62 0.91 -23.39
C LYS A 118 -3.00 -0.49 -23.40
N VAL A 119 -2.78 -1.07 -22.23
CA VAL A 119 -2.33 -2.48 -22.09
C VAL A 119 -3.35 -3.42 -22.74
N GLU A 120 -4.65 -3.24 -22.47
CA GLU A 120 -5.73 -4.03 -23.05
C GLU A 120 -5.78 -3.90 -24.59
N GLU A 121 -5.63 -2.67 -25.11
CA GLU A 121 -5.58 -2.37 -26.55
C GLU A 121 -4.42 -3.10 -27.24
N LEU A 122 -3.20 -2.97 -26.70
CA LEU A 122 -1.99 -3.60 -27.26
C LEU A 122 -2.08 -5.13 -27.23
N GLY A 123 -2.73 -5.68 -26.21
CA GLY A 123 -2.98 -7.10 -26.05
C GLY A 123 -4.19 -7.63 -26.82
N LYS A 124 -4.97 -6.77 -27.49
CA LYS A 124 -6.26 -7.12 -28.13
C LYS A 124 -7.20 -7.87 -27.17
N GLY A 125 -7.25 -7.42 -25.93
CA GLY A 125 -8.03 -8.04 -24.84
C GLY A 125 -7.25 -9.03 -23.96
N ASP A 126 -6.06 -9.46 -24.37
CA ASP A 126 -5.16 -10.28 -23.55
C ASP A 126 -4.18 -9.41 -22.76
N PHE A 127 -4.40 -9.25 -21.45
CA PHE A 127 -3.54 -8.43 -20.58
C PHE A 127 -2.12 -8.99 -20.43
N ALA A 128 -1.90 -10.30 -20.59
CA ALA A 128 -0.56 -10.86 -20.50
C ALA A 128 0.27 -10.46 -21.72
N VAL A 129 -0.30 -10.59 -22.93
CA VAL A 129 0.34 -10.12 -24.17
C VAL A 129 0.49 -8.59 -24.14
N GLY A 130 -0.56 -7.88 -23.73
CA GLY A 130 -0.56 -6.43 -23.62
C GLY A 130 0.53 -5.90 -22.69
N THR A 131 0.79 -6.57 -21.57
CA THR A 131 1.82 -6.17 -20.60
C THR A 131 3.23 -6.28 -21.18
N VAL A 132 3.48 -7.25 -22.07
CA VAL A 132 4.79 -7.38 -22.75
C VAL A 132 5.02 -6.24 -23.75
N ALA A 133 3.94 -5.71 -24.35
CA ALA A 133 4.00 -4.67 -25.36
C ALA A 133 3.95 -3.23 -24.80
N ALA A 134 3.66 -3.08 -23.51
CA ALA A 134 3.41 -1.80 -22.85
C ALA A 134 4.69 -1.00 -22.55
#